data_AF-F8LCQ5-F1
#
_entry.id   AF-F8LCQ5-F1
#
_cell.length_a   1.000
_cell.length_b   1.000
_cell.length_c   1.000
_cell.angle_alpha   90.00
_cell.angle_beta   90.00
_cell.angle_gamma   90.00
#
_symmetry.space_group_name_H-M   'P 1'
#
loop_
_entity.id
_entity.type
_entity.pdbx_description
1 polymer ?
#
loop_
_entity_poly.entity_id
_entity_poly.type
_entity_poly.pdbx_seq_one_letter_code
_entity_poly.pdbx_strand_id
1 'polypeptide(L)'
;MKMFCLFFLLICTGCSTDKERKSFGDLEEIKKDFISTILTESALEEGPFRMNYHLKTVLFSDDVVSLMGDLFVYAHLPHGWIHYEGKTYVKTNGSFKEITLEDLFPLDNQKEFLRIYCENSLKNKIELSYFQSSEPLHDRLDLEFLKTFVVDHESLILIFQPYTVGGFADGPFTIKIPFSELAGKWQAGNPLEKLLPIKNYLSSWNSDDWISDIQDSF
;
A
#
# COMPACT_ATOMS: atom_id res chain seq x y z
N MET A 1 18.13 -17.86 -5.21
CA MET A 1 19.13 -16.78 -4.98
C MET A 1 19.55 -15.99 -6.23
N LYS A 2 18.90 -16.14 -7.40
CA LYS A 2 19.18 -15.33 -8.61
C LYS A 2 18.13 -14.24 -8.90
N MET A 3 16.95 -14.31 -8.27
CA MET A 3 15.84 -13.37 -8.49
C MET A 3 16.04 -12.00 -7.82
N PHE A 4 16.88 -11.94 -6.77
CA PHE A 4 17.27 -10.67 -6.11
C PHE A 4 18.16 -9.78 -7.01
N CYS A 5 18.80 -10.35 -8.03
CA CYS A 5 19.65 -9.58 -8.94
C CYS A 5 18.85 -8.74 -9.94
N LEU A 6 17.60 -9.12 -10.29
CA LEU A 6 16.78 -8.33 -11.21
C LEU A 6 16.27 -7.02 -10.58
N PHE A 7 15.97 -7.04 -9.28
CA PHE A 7 15.49 -5.85 -8.56
C PHE A 7 16.60 -4.81 -8.33
N PHE A 8 17.86 -5.25 -8.16
CA PHE A 8 19.00 -4.35 -7.95
C PHE A 8 19.45 -3.58 -9.21
N LEU A 9 19.14 -4.12 -10.41
CA LEU A 9 19.48 -3.46 -11.68
C LEU A 9 18.63 -2.20 -11.96
N LEU A 10 17.43 -2.09 -11.37
CA LEU A 10 16.55 -0.92 -11.52
C LEU A 10 16.92 0.25 -10.59
N ILE A 11 17.62 0.00 -9.48
CA ILE A 11 17.97 1.03 -8.49
C ILE A 11 19.38 1.61 -8.73
N CYS A 12 20.30 0.83 -9.32
CA CYS A 12 21.68 1.28 -9.55
C CYS A 12 21.90 2.17 -10.77
N THR A 13 20.89 2.43 -11.62
CA THR A 13 21.03 3.36 -12.76
C THR A 13 20.75 4.83 -12.41
N GLY A 14 20.35 5.13 -11.16
CA GLY A 14 20.00 6.49 -10.74
C GLY A 14 21.09 7.29 -10.01
N CYS A 15 22.15 6.65 -9.51
CA CYS A 15 23.19 7.31 -8.71
C CYS A 15 24.59 6.75 -9.01
N SER A 16 25.20 7.17 -10.12
CA SER A 16 26.66 7.18 -10.21
C SER A 16 27.11 8.33 -11.10
N THR A 17 27.77 9.29 -10.47
CA THR A 17 28.47 10.39 -11.11
C THR A 17 29.73 9.88 -11.80
N ASP A 18 29.77 10.13 -13.11
CA ASP A 18 30.92 10.20 -14.01
C ASP A 18 31.65 8.92 -14.49
N LYS A 19 31.79 8.90 -15.83
CA LYS A 19 32.69 8.13 -16.70
C LYS A 19 32.35 6.67 -16.98
N GLU A 20 31.32 6.47 -17.81
CA GLU A 20 31.43 5.73 -19.08
C GLU A 20 30.06 5.78 -19.76
N ARG A 21 29.93 6.64 -20.77
CA ARG A 21 28.74 6.74 -21.62
C ARG A 21 28.73 5.54 -22.57
N LYS A 22 28.51 4.33 -22.04
CA LYS A 22 27.99 3.23 -22.84
C LYS A 22 26.58 3.64 -23.21
N SER A 23 26.39 3.88 -24.51
CA SER A 23 25.10 4.08 -25.16
C SER A 23 24.04 3.29 -24.40
N PHE A 24 23.01 3.98 -23.90
CA PHE A 24 21.76 3.32 -23.53
C PHE A 24 21.34 2.53 -24.78
N GLY A 25 21.65 1.23 -24.80
CA GLY A 25 21.03 0.30 -25.73
C GLY A 25 19.54 0.57 -25.63
N ASP A 26 18.93 0.79 -26.79
CA ASP A 26 17.61 1.37 -26.95
C ASP A 26 16.69 0.83 -25.85
N LEU A 27 16.08 1.70 -25.04
CA LEU A 27 15.28 1.27 -23.88
C LEU A 27 14.18 0.28 -24.31
N GLU A 28 13.75 0.40 -25.56
CA GLU A 28 12.86 -0.53 -26.26
C GLU A 28 13.47 -1.91 -26.53
N GLU A 29 14.78 -2.04 -26.76
CA GLU A 29 15.49 -3.31 -26.89
C GLU A 29 15.58 -4.03 -25.55
N ILE A 30 15.90 -3.32 -24.47
CA ILE A 30 15.89 -3.87 -23.10
C ILE A 30 14.48 -4.32 -22.71
N LYS A 31 13.47 -3.50 -23.01
CA LYS A 31 12.07 -3.83 -22.78
C LYS A 31 11.63 -5.04 -23.60
N LYS A 32 12.02 -5.14 -24.87
CA LYS A 32 11.72 -6.30 -25.74
C LYS A 32 12.40 -7.57 -25.23
N ASP A 33 13.66 -7.48 -24.80
CA ASP A 33 14.40 -8.62 -24.26
C ASP A 33 13.80 -9.11 -22.95
N PHE A 34 13.40 -8.18 -22.06
CA PHE A 34 12.68 -8.50 -20.83
C PHE A 34 11.32 -9.16 -21.11
N ILE A 35 10.51 -8.58 -22.00
CA ILE A 35 9.21 -9.15 -22.41
C ILE A 35 9.42 -10.54 -23.04
N SER A 36 10.40 -10.69 -23.93
CA SER A 36 10.70 -11.96 -24.59
C SER A 36 11.15 -13.03 -23.60
N THR A 37 11.96 -12.66 -22.61
CA THR A 37 12.40 -13.58 -21.55
C THR A 37 11.21 -14.06 -20.73
N ILE A 38 10.36 -13.13 -20.27
CA ILE A 38 9.13 -13.47 -19.54
C ILE A 38 8.21 -14.36 -20.38
N LEU A 39 7.99 -14.04 -21.66
CA LEU A 39 7.12 -14.81 -22.55
C LEU A 39 7.69 -16.21 -22.85
N THR A 40 9.00 -16.35 -22.96
CA THR A 40 9.67 -17.65 -23.20
C THR A 40 9.59 -18.54 -21.97
N GLU A 41 9.82 -17.97 -20.77
CA GLU A 41 9.62 -18.68 -19.51
C GLU A 41 8.14 -19.06 -19.31
N SER A 42 7.22 -18.22 -19.79
CA SER A 42 5.76 -18.45 -19.76
C SER A 42 5.23 -19.47 -20.78
N ALA A 43 6.04 -19.92 -21.75
CA ALA A 43 5.61 -20.80 -22.83
C ALA A 43 5.74 -22.31 -22.50
N LEU A 44 6.27 -22.66 -21.34
CA LEU A 44 6.41 -24.04 -20.85
C LEU A 44 5.12 -24.49 -20.13
N GLU A 45 4.05 -24.82 -20.87
CA GLU A 45 2.78 -25.49 -20.44
C GLU A 45 2.06 -25.08 -19.12
N GLU A 46 2.60 -24.14 -18.35
CA GLU A 46 2.09 -23.61 -17.09
C GLU A 46 1.75 -22.14 -17.36
N GLY A 47 0.57 -21.68 -16.95
CA GLY A 47 -0.04 -20.42 -17.40
C GLY A 47 0.88 -19.20 -17.33
N PRO A 48 0.68 -18.19 -18.20
CA PRO A 48 1.65 -17.11 -18.38
C PRO A 48 1.85 -16.32 -17.09
N PHE A 49 3.09 -15.88 -16.86
CA PHE A 49 3.38 -14.85 -15.87
C PHE A 49 2.43 -13.67 -16.06
N ARG A 50 1.76 -13.23 -14.97
CA ARG A 50 0.91 -12.04 -14.98
C ARG A 50 1.40 -11.06 -13.93
N MET A 51 1.46 -9.79 -14.31
CA MET A 51 1.72 -8.69 -13.41
C MET A 51 0.74 -7.56 -13.72
N ASN A 52 -0.07 -7.19 -12.74
CA ASN A 52 -0.99 -6.06 -12.82
C ASN A 52 -0.60 -5.03 -11.77
N TYR A 53 -0.56 -3.76 -12.15
CA TYR A 53 -0.42 -2.65 -11.21
C TYR A 53 -1.59 -1.70 -11.40
N HIS A 54 -2.37 -1.53 -10.34
CA HIS A 54 -3.56 -0.70 -10.34
C HIS A 54 -3.42 0.42 -9.31
N LEU A 55 -3.88 1.62 -9.67
CA LEU A 55 -3.88 2.78 -8.78
C LEU A 55 -5.13 3.62 -9.03
N LYS A 56 -5.93 3.80 -7.99
CA LYS A 56 -7.19 4.53 -7.97
C LYS A 56 -7.07 5.75 -7.07
N THR A 57 -7.68 6.86 -7.48
CA THR A 57 -7.76 8.04 -6.63
C THR A 57 -8.84 7.84 -5.57
N VAL A 58 -8.46 7.95 -4.30
CA VAL A 58 -9.35 7.90 -3.13
C VAL A 58 -9.82 9.30 -2.74
N LEU A 59 -8.90 10.26 -2.77
CA LEU A 59 -9.16 11.66 -2.46
C LEU A 59 -8.39 12.56 -3.44
N PHE A 60 -9.05 13.58 -3.95
CA PHE A 60 -8.42 14.63 -4.73
C PHE A 60 -8.96 16.00 -4.29
N SER A 61 -8.09 16.88 -3.85
CA SER A 61 -8.39 18.27 -3.53
C SER A 61 -7.26 19.20 -3.95
N ASP A 62 -7.44 20.50 -3.72
CA ASP A 62 -6.42 21.51 -4.02
C ASP A 62 -5.11 21.31 -3.24
N ASP A 63 -5.19 20.63 -2.07
CA ASP A 63 -4.10 20.51 -1.10
C ASP A 63 -3.77 19.07 -0.67
N VAL A 64 -4.64 18.08 -0.96
CA VAL A 64 -4.43 16.67 -0.60
C VAL A 64 -4.81 15.76 -1.77
N VAL A 65 -3.93 14.82 -2.10
CA VAL A 65 -4.21 13.74 -3.05
C VAL A 65 -3.89 12.42 -2.38
N SER A 66 -4.84 11.48 -2.37
CA SER A 66 -4.63 10.14 -1.84
C SER A 66 -4.98 9.10 -2.88
N LEU A 67 -4.08 8.14 -3.08
CA LEU A 67 -4.17 7.09 -4.08
C LEU A 67 -4.07 5.73 -3.38
N MET A 68 -4.95 4.81 -3.75
CA MET A 68 -4.93 3.41 -3.31
C MET A 68 -4.68 2.50 -4.49
N GLY A 69 -3.84 1.50 -4.32
CA GLY A 69 -3.48 0.60 -5.39
C GLY A 69 -3.05 -0.78 -4.90
N ASP A 70 -2.71 -1.60 -5.87
CA ASP A 70 -2.21 -2.94 -5.66
C ASP A 70 -1.26 -3.37 -6.78
N LEU A 71 -0.31 -4.21 -6.40
CA LEU A 71 0.55 -4.97 -7.29
C LEU A 71 0.15 -6.43 -7.18
N PHE A 72 -0.39 -7.00 -8.24
CA PHE A 72 -0.63 -8.43 -8.37
C PHE A 72 0.48 -9.08 -9.21
N VAL A 73 1.02 -10.20 -8.73
CA VAL A 73 1.99 -11.03 -9.45
C VAL A 73 1.56 -12.49 -9.38
N TYR A 74 1.34 -13.10 -10.54
CA TYR A 74 1.18 -14.54 -10.69
C TYR A 74 2.39 -15.11 -11.44
N ALA A 75 3.11 -16.01 -10.80
CA ALA A 75 4.31 -16.65 -11.35
C ALA A 75 4.28 -18.15 -11.05
N HIS A 76 3.32 -18.87 -11.63
CA HIS A 76 3.18 -20.34 -11.49
C HIS A 76 2.98 -20.81 -10.03
N LEU A 77 2.45 -19.95 -9.17
CA LEU A 77 2.10 -20.27 -7.78
C LEU A 77 0.64 -20.76 -7.68
N PRO A 78 0.23 -21.42 -6.57
CA PRO A 78 -1.15 -21.87 -6.38
C PRO A 78 -2.21 -20.76 -6.47
N HIS A 79 -1.81 -19.51 -6.22
CA HIS A 79 -2.55 -18.28 -6.46
C HIS A 79 -1.53 -17.15 -6.69
N GLY A 80 -1.99 -16.00 -7.21
CA GLY A 80 -1.11 -14.84 -7.30
C GLY A 80 -0.87 -14.20 -5.94
N TRP A 81 0.21 -13.44 -5.84
CA TRP A 81 0.54 -12.62 -4.68
C TRP A 81 0.11 -11.18 -4.94
N ILE A 82 -0.48 -10.54 -3.93
CA ILE A 82 -0.91 -9.14 -3.98
C ILE A 82 -0.13 -8.36 -2.93
N HIS A 83 0.30 -7.16 -3.30
CA HIS A 83 0.81 -6.16 -2.38
C HIS A 83 -0.02 -4.89 -2.49
N TYR A 84 -0.62 -4.44 -1.39
CA TYR A 84 -1.39 -3.20 -1.35
C TYR A 84 -0.51 -1.98 -1.15
N GLU A 85 -0.77 -0.92 -1.89
CA GLU A 85 -0.04 0.34 -1.83
C GLU A 85 -0.99 1.51 -1.56
N GLY A 86 -0.61 2.39 -0.64
CA GLY A 86 -1.32 3.61 -0.33
C GLY A 86 -0.34 4.78 -0.41
N LYS A 87 -0.65 5.78 -1.23
CA LYS A 87 0.17 6.97 -1.39
C LYS A 87 -0.66 8.21 -1.07
N THR A 88 -0.25 8.95 -0.05
CA THR A 88 -0.90 10.20 0.33
C THR A 88 0.06 11.36 0.14
N TYR A 89 -0.37 12.38 -0.59
CA TYR A 89 0.39 13.59 -0.90
C TYR A 89 -0.30 14.80 -0.30
N VAL A 90 0.49 15.65 0.35
CA VAL A 90 0.06 16.92 0.93
C VAL A 90 0.82 18.07 0.31
N LYS A 91 0.09 19.13 -0.07
CA LYS A 91 0.69 20.34 -0.64
C LYS A 91 1.33 21.18 0.46
N THR A 92 2.65 21.34 0.35
CA THR A 92 3.45 22.18 1.24
C THR A 92 4.27 23.15 0.38
N ASN A 93 4.19 24.44 0.70
CA ASN A 93 4.88 25.51 -0.03
C ASN A 93 4.67 25.46 -1.56
N GLY A 94 3.44 25.15 -2.00
CA GLY A 94 3.07 25.10 -3.42
C GLY A 94 3.38 23.79 -4.14
N SER A 95 4.05 22.82 -3.50
CA SER A 95 4.37 21.52 -4.09
C SER A 95 3.75 20.37 -3.30
N PHE A 96 3.24 19.35 -3.99
CA PHE A 96 2.82 18.09 -3.34
C PHE A 96 4.04 17.30 -2.87
N LYS A 97 3.97 16.82 -1.62
CA LYS A 97 4.95 15.90 -1.03
C LYS A 97 4.23 14.68 -0.49
N GLU A 98 4.76 13.51 -0.77
CA GLU A 98 4.28 12.27 -0.14
C GLU A 98 4.51 12.34 1.36
N ILE A 99 3.53 11.88 2.13
CA ILE A 99 3.61 11.75 3.58
C ILE A 99 3.51 10.27 3.96
N THR A 100 4.21 9.91 5.02
CA THR A 100 4.25 8.56 5.58
C THR A 100 3.51 8.54 6.92
N LEU A 101 3.23 7.34 7.45
CA LEU A 101 2.71 7.23 8.82
C LEU A 101 3.67 7.81 9.86
N GLU A 102 4.99 7.80 9.60
CA GLU A 102 5.97 8.40 10.52
C GLU A 102 5.83 9.92 10.60
N ASP A 103 5.38 10.59 9.52
CA ASP A 103 5.09 12.04 9.54
C ASP A 103 3.86 12.37 10.40
N LEU A 104 2.98 11.38 10.62
CA LEU A 104 1.75 11.52 11.39
C LEU A 104 1.90 11.01 12.83
N PHE A 105 2.64 9.92 13.05
CA PHE A 105 2.80 9.23 14.33
C PHE A 105 4.29 8.89 14.61
N PRO A 106 5.19 9.88 14.71
CA PRO A 106 6.63 9.64 14.93
C PRO A 106 6.97 9.04 16.30
N LEU A 107 6.14 9.29 17.32
CA LEU A 107 6.46 8.89 18.70
C LEU A 107 5.89 7.50 19.05
N ASP A 108 6.60 6.74 19.87
CA ASP A 108 6.20 5.38 20.27
C ASP A 108 4.81 5.31 20.89
N ASN A 109 4.43 6.30 21.71
CA ASN A 109 3.10 6.35 22.33
C ASN A 109 1.98 6.61 21.30
N GLN A 110 2.29 7.29 20.19
CA GLN A 110 1.35 7.56 19.10
C GLN A 110 1.19 6.32 18.22
N LYS A 111 2.29 5.61 17.93
CA LYS A 111 2.28 4.30 17.27
C LYS A 111 1.51 3.26 18.08
N GLU A 112 1.72 3.24 19.39
CA GLU A 112 1.00 2.34 20.30
C GLU A 112 -0.50 2.67 20.38
N PHE A 113 -0.86 3.96 20.33
CA PHE A 113 -2.27 4.35 20.18
C PHE A 113 -2.88 3.75 18.90
N LEU A 114 -2.21 3.91 17.77
CA LEU A 114 -2.69 3.40 16.49
C LEU A 114 -2.87 1.88 16.52
N ARG A 115 -1.91 1.17 17.12
CA ARG A 115 -1.94 -0.28 17.33
C ARG A 115 -3.14 -0.72 18.17
N ILE A 116 -3.34 -0.11 19.33
CA ILE A 116 -4.45 -0.43 20.24
C ILE A 116 -5.79 -0.15 19.55
N TYR A 117 -5.89 0.98 18.84
CA TYR A 117 -7.08 1.33 18.08
C TYR A 117 -7.42 0.22 17.08
N CYS A 118 -6.44 -0.15 16.25
CA CYS A 118 -6.63 -1.16 15.21
C CYS A 118 -6.94 -2.54 15.79
N GLU A 119 -6.19 -2.95 16.81
CA GLU A 119 -6.40 -4.22 17.50
C GLU A 119 -7.81 -4.32 18.08
N ASN A 120 -8.30 -3.28 18.73
CA ASN A 120 -9.66 -3.25 19.27
C ASN A 120 -10.71 -3.33 18.15
N SER A 121 -10.51 -2.60 17.06
CA SER A 121 -11.40 -2.69 15.89
C SER A 121 -11.42 -4.10 15.27
N LEU A 122 -10.27 -4.75 15.14
CA LEU A 122 -10.16 -6.10 14.58
C LEU A 122 -10.74 -7.16 15.52
N LYS A 123 -10.51 -7.06 16.82
CA LYS A 123 -11.09 -7.97 17.84
C LYS A 123 -12.62 -7.97 17.81
N ASN A 124 -13.24 -6.89 17.35
CA ASN A 124 -14.69 -6.78 17.24
C ASN A 124 -15.27 -7.32 15.91
N LYS A 125 -14.43 -7.73 14.95
CA LYS A 125 -14.88 -8.34 13.69
C LYS A 125 -15.00 -9.86 13.86
N ILE A 126 -16.22 -10.38 13.71
CA ILE A 126 -16.58 -11.81 13.91
C ILE A 126 -15.84 -12.74 12.92
N GLU A 127 -15.43 -12.22 11.77
CA GLU A 127 -14.86 -13.00 10.67
C GLU A 127 -13.32 -13.16 10.78
N LEU A 128 -12.71 -12.69 11.88
CA LEU A 128 -11.25 -12.65 12.02
C LEU A 128 -10.68 -13.74 12.94
N SER A 129 -10.13 -14.78 12.32
CA SER A 129 -9.41 -15.86 13.00
C SER A 129 -8.15 -15.41 13.73
N TYR A 130 -7.59 -14.24 13.39
CA TYR A 130 -6.35 -13.72 13.98
C TYR A 130 -6.44 -13.51 15.49
N PHE A 131 -7.55 -12.94 15.97
CA PHE A 131 -7.79 -12.71 17.40
C PHE A 131 -8.84 -13.64 18.00
N GLN A 132 -9.69 -14.26 17.18
CA GLN A 132 -10.86 -15.01 17.65
C GLN A 132 -10.68 -16.51 17.40
N SER A 133 -9.97 -17.17 18.30
CA SER A 133 -10.02 -18.63 18.45
C SER A 133 -9.67 -19.02 19.90
N SER A 134 -9.87 -20.29 20.27
CA SER A 134 -9.39 -20.80 21.57
C SER A 134 -7.86 -20.77 21.70
N GLU A 135 -7.15 -20.62 20.58
CA GLU A 135 -5.70 -20.51 20.46
C GLU A 135 -5.38 -19.43 19.41
N PRO A 136 -5.50 -18.13 19.75
CA PRO A 136 -5.31 -17.06 18.78
C PRO A 136 -3.92 -17.13 18.18
N LEU A 137 -3.80 -16.86 16.87
CA LEU A 137 -2.52 -16.88 16.17
C LEU A 137 -1.54 -15.89 16.79
N HIS A 138 -2.06 -14.73 17.22
CA HIS A 138 -1.33 -13.72 17.95
C HIS A 138 -2.24 -13.04 18.98
N ASP A 139 -1.67 -12.67 20.13
CA ASP A 139 -2.36 -11.93 21.20
C ASP A 139 -2.31 -10.41 21.00
N ARG A 140 -1.37 -9.95 20.15
CA ARG A 140 -1.08 -8.55 19.87
C ARG A 140 -0.96 -8.29 18.37
N LEU A 141 -1.46 -7.14 17.91
CA LEU A 141 -1.18 -6.64 16.57
C LEU A 141 0.28 -6.15 16.47
N ASP A 142 1.03 -6.64 15.49
CA ASP A 142 2.38 -6.14 15.21
C ASP A 142 2.32 -4.74 14.58
N LEU A 143 3.14 -3.82 15.09
CA LEU A 143 3.30 -2.48 14.54
C LEU A 143 3.85 -2.51 13.10
N GLU A 144 4.60 -3.54 12.75
CA GLU A 144 5.12 -3.76 11.39
C GLU A 144 4.02 -3.91 10.33
N PHE A 145 2.79 -4.22 10.74
CA PHE A 145 1.64 -4.33 9.82
C PHE A 145 0.95 -2.98 9.56
N LEU A 146 1.27 -1.94 10.34
CA LEU A 146 0.71 -0.60 10.24
C LEU A 146 1.58 0.28 9.34
N LYS A 147 1.58 0.00 8.04
CA LYS A 147 2.44 0.70 7.06
C LYS A 147 1.65 1.34 5.92
N THR A 148 0.65 0.65 5.40
CA THR A 148 -0.12 1.10 4.25
C THR A 148 -1.33 1.91 4.72
N PHE A 149 -1.43 3.15 4.25
CA PHE A 149 -2.57 4.01 4.56
C PHE A 149 -2.94 4.88 3.36
N VAL A 150 -4.22 5.27 3.35
CA VAL A 150 -4.75 6.34 2.51
C VAL A 150 -5.60 7.25 3.38
N VAL A 151 -6.00 8.39 2.84
CA VAL A 151 -6.92 9.31 3.50
C VAL A 151 -8.12 9.58 2.60
N ASP A 152 -9.28 9.68 3.21
CA ASP A 152 -10.43 10.33 2.61
C ASP A 152 -10.63 11.72 3.23
N HIS A 153 -11.77 12.35 2.97
CA HIS A 153 -12.03 13.72 3.43
C HIS A 153 -12.21 13.84 4.95
N GLU A 154 -12.44 12.74 5.67
CA GLU A 154 -12.80 12.72 7.09
C GLU A 154 -11.99 11.74 7.93
N SER A 155 -11.25 10.83 7.31
CA SER A 155 -10.60 9.71 7.99
C SER A 155 -9.24 9.35 7.40
N LEU A 156 -8.40 8.81 8.27
CA LEU A 156 -7.25 8.01 7.91
C LEU A 156 -7.70 6.55 7.79
N ILE A 157 -7.34 5.88 6.71
CA ILE A 157 -7.72 4.50 6.45
C ILE A 157 -6.45 3.66 6.39
N LEU A 158 -6.31 2.72 7.31
CA LEU A 158 -5.23 1.73 7.30
C LEU A 158 -5.66 0.51 6.50
N ILE A 159 -4.72 -0.01 5.72
CA ILE A 159 -4.90 -1.20 4.89
C ILE A 159 -3.89 -2.24 5.33
N PHE A 160 -4.38 -3.43 5.63
CA PHE A 160 -3.56 -4.56 6.03
C PHE A 160 -3.24 -5.43 4.82
N GLN A 161 -1.99 -5.87 4.72
CA GLN A 161 -1.55 -6.76 3.66
C GLN A 161 -2.25 -8.13 3.79
N PRO A 162 -2.37 -8.91 2.70
CA PRO A 162 -2.84 -10.29 2.81
C PRO A 162 -1.98 -11.07 3.82
N TYR A 163 -2.61 -11.97 4.58
CA TYR A 163 -1.95 -12.81 5.60
C TYR A 163 -1.45 -12.09 6.86
N THR A 164 -1.58 -10.76 7.00
CA THR A 164 -1.12 -10.09 8.24
C THR A 164 -2.12 -10.17 9.37
N VAL A 165 -3.42 -10.04 9.07
CA VAL A 165 -4.49 -10.06 10.08
C VAL A 165 -5.65 -10.99 9.73
N GLY A 166 -5.54 -11.75 8.63
CA GLY A 166 -6.54 -12.71 8.14
C GLY A 166 -6.01 -13.43 6.90
N GLY A 167 -6.74 -14.42 6.41
CA GLY A 167 -6.37 -15.20 5.23
C GLY A 167 -6.53 -14.41 3.93
N PHE A 168 -5.92 -14.90 2.84
CA PHE A 168 -6.04 -14.27 1.52
C PHE A 168 -7.47 -14.27 0.97
N ALA A 169 -8.21 -15.36 1.21
CA ALA A 169 -9.60 -15.50 0.76
C ALA A 169 -10.58 -14.59 1.52
N ASP A 170 -10.17 -14.04 2.67
CA ASP A 170 -10.99 -13.13 3.47
C ASP A 170 -11.02 -11.71 2.88
N GLY A 171 -10.24 -11.46 1.82
CA GLY A 171 -10.10 -10.15 1.20
C GLY A 171 -9.22 -9.20 2.03
N PRO A 172 -9.06 -7.95 1.57
CA PRO A 172 -8.31 -6.97 2.32
C PRO A 172 -9.03 -6.52 3.59
N PHE A 173 -8.26 -6.37 4.67
CA PHE A 173 -8.75 -5.75 5.89
C PHE A 173 -8.41 -4.26 5.89
N THR A 174 -9.42 -3.45 6.19
CA THR A 174 -9.24 -2.00 6.41
C THR A 174 -9.79 -1.57 7.77
N ILE A 175 -9.20 -0.49 8.28
CA ILE A 175 -9.68 0.20 9.48
C ILE A 175 -9.71 1.69 9.15
N LYS A 176 -10.91 2.27 9.20
CA LYS A 176 -11.15 3.69 8.99
C LYS A 176 -11.21 4.40 10.35
N ILE A 177 -10.31 5.37 10.55
CA ILE A 177 -10.16 6.15 11.77
C ILE A 177 -10.56 7.60 11.48
N PRO A 178 -11.68 8.08 12.02
CA PRO A 178 -12.08 9.48 11.86
C PRO A 178 -11.00 10.43 12.37
N PHE A 179 -10.74 11.54 11.66
CA PHE A 179 -9.76 12.54 12.09
C PHE A 179 -10.09 13.15 13.47
N SER A 180 -11.38 13.19 13.83
CA SER A 180 -11.84 13.60 15.17
C SER A 180 -11.29 12.72 16.28
N GLU A 181 -11.07 11.43 16.03
CA GLU A 181 -10.51 10.47 17.00
C GLU A 181 -8.97 10.54 17.07
N LEU A 182 -8.33 11.13 16.05
CA LEU A 182 -6.89 11.37 16.01
C LEU A 182 -6.47 12.66 16.72
N ALA A 183 -7.42 13.55 17.03
CA ALA A 183 -7.16 14.82 17.69
C ALA A 183 -6.39 14.64 19.02
N GLY A 184 -5.18 15.19 19.10
CA GLY A 184 -4.30 15.06 20.26
C GLY A 184 -3.65 13.68 20.44
N LYS A 185 -3.83 12.76 19.48
CA LYS A 185 -3.24 11.41 19.47
C LYS A 185 -2.14 11.23 18.42
N TRP A 186 -2.17 12.03 17.37
CA TRP A 186 -1.11 12.13 16.37
C TRP A 186 -0.19 13.34 16.60
N GLN A 187 0.84 13.50 15.78
CA GLN A 187 1.80 14.59 15.89
C GLN A 187 1.14 15.94 15.67
N ALA A 188 1.25 16.84 16.65
CA ALA A 188 0.76 18.21 16.51
C ALA A 188 1.52 18.94 15.38
N GLY A 189 0.77 19.63 14.53
CA GLY A 189 1.27 20.35 13.38
C GLY A 189 1.73 19.45 12.23
N ASN A 190 1.32 18.17 12.21
CA ASN A 190 1.62 17.27 11.11
C ASN A 190 1.06 17.82 9.78
N PRO A 191 1.60 17.38 8.62
CA PRO A 191 1.22 17.95 7.33
C PRO A 191 -0.29 17.90 7.04
N LEU A 192 -0.99 16.85 7.48
CA LEU A 192 -2.40 16.64 7.21
C LEU A 192 -3.30 17.45 8.15
N GLU A 193 -2.95 17.56 9.44
CA GLU A 193 -3.73 18.29 10.45
C GLU A 193 -3.96 19.76 10.07
N LYS A 194 -2.96 20.40 9.44
CA LYS A 194 -3.05 21.79 8.98
C LYS A 194 -4.10 22.04 7.90
N LEU A 195 -4.54 20.98 7.23
CA LEU A 195 -5.48 21.02 6.12
C LEU A 195 -6.88 20.54 6.52
N LEU A 196 -7.09 20.20 7.80
CA LEU A 196 -8.40 19.80 8.28
C LEU A 196 -9.30 21.00 8.63
N PRO A 197 -10.61 20.94 8.32
CA PRO A 197 -11.24 19.96 7.43
C PRO A 197 -10.82 20.17 5.97
N ILE A 198 -10.66 19.07 5.22
CA ILE A 198 -10.27 19.11 3.81
C ILE A 198 -11.43 19.75 3.01
N LYS A 199 -11.12 20.73 2.16
CA LYS A 199 -12.10 21.48 1.35
C LYS A 199 -11.94 21.18 -0.14
N ASN A 200 -12.95 21.50 -0.94
CA ASN A 200 -12.95 21.36 -2.41
C ASN A 200 -12.43 19.99 -2.88
N TYR A 201 -13.02 18.91 -2.37
CA TYR A 201 -12.54 17.57 -2.63
C TYR A 201 -13.52 16.74 -3.45
N LEU A 202 -12.96 15.74 -4.15
CA LEU A 202 -13.64 14.56 -4.61
C LEU A 202 -13.12 13.37 -3.79
N SER A 203 -14.02 12.61 -3.17
CA SER A 203 -13.70 11.47 -2.31
C SER A 203 -14.48 10.26 -2.80
N SER A 204 -13.82 9.11 -2.93
CA SER A 204 -14.38 7.91 -3.54
C SER A 204 -14.13 6.65 -2.71
N TRP A 205 -13.61 6.77 -1.49
CA TRP A 205 -13.38 5.60 -0.65
C TRP A 205 -14.68 4.84 -0.39
N ASN A 206 -14.69 3.57 -0.80
CA ASN A 206 -15.69 2.58 -0.45
C ASN A 206 -14.98 1.22 -0.36
N SER A 207 -15.09 0.55 0.78
CA SER A 207 -14.43 -0.74 0.99
C SER A 207 -14.93 -1.81 0.04
N ASP A 208 -16.23 -1.80 -0.26
CA ASP A 208 -16.88 -2.87 -1.01
C ASP A 208 -16.54 -2.74 -2.50
N ASP A 209 -16.57 -1.51 -3.03
CA ASP A 209 -16.15 -1.23 -4.41
C ASP A 209 -14.67 -1.60 -4.61
N TRP A 210 -13.82 -1.34 -3.61
CA TRP A 210 -12.40 -1.68 -3.70
C TRP A 210 -12.15 -3.19 -3.65
N ILE A 211 -12.86 -3.92 -2.78
CA ILE A 211 -12.79 -5.40 -2.74
C ILE A 211 -13.20 -5.97 -4.10
N SER A 212 -14.27 -5.42 -4.70
CA SER A 212 -14.70 -5.81 -6.06
C SER A 212 -13.62 -5.53 -7.11
N ASP A 213 -13.06 -4.31 -7.12
CA ASP A 213 -12.02 -3.91 -8.08
C ASP A 213 -10.78 -4.84 -8.01
N ILE A 214 -10.39 -5.25 -6.80
CA ILE A 214 -9.29 -6.20 -6.60
C ILE A 214 -9.67 -7.59 -7.10
N GLN A 215 -10.85 -8.09 -6.75
CA GLN A 215 -11.31 -9.43 -7.13
C GLN A 215 -11.45 -9.60 -8.64
N ASP A 216 -11.91 -8.55 -9.34
CA ASP A 216 -12.04 -8.53 -10.80
C ASP A 216 -10.68 -8.45 -11.53
N SER A 217 -9.60 -8.15 -10.80
CA SER A 217 -8.23 -8.06 -11.34
C SER A 217 -7.48 -9.41 -11.39
N PHE A 218 -8.11 -10.50 -10.93
CA PHE A 218 -7.54 -11.86 -10.88
C PHE A 218 -7.93 -12.77 -12.05
#